data_AF-A0A540LPD8-F1
#
_entry.id   AF-A0A540LPD8-F1
#
_cell.length_a   1.000
_cell.length_b   1.000
_cell.length_c   1.000
_cell.angle_alpha   90.00
_cell.angle_beta   90.00
_cell.angle_gamma   90.00
#
_symmetry.space_group_name_H-M   'P 1'
#
loop_
_entity.id
_entity.type
_entity.pdbx_description
1 polymer ?
#
loop_
_entity_poly.entity_id
_entity_poly.type
_entity_poly.pdbx_seq_one_letter_code
_entity_poly.pdbx_strand_id
1 'polypeptide(L)'
;MASALASVAIPQQKLYDGVQFPVVISPTPTPAAAAIPSLTKTIQAGKHYLQAWLRQSGAVLCRGFPVCSLGLQRRSPGLRLRRAALQLGTAPRT
;
A
#
# COMPACT_ATOMS: atom_id res chain seq x y z
N MET A 1 -5.33 13.33 8.63
CA MET A 1 -6.42 13.57 7.65
C MET A 1 -6.84 12.23 7.07
N ALA A 2 -8.15 11.97 6.97
CA ALA A 2 -8.71 10.69 6.55
C ALA A 2 -8.48 10.46 5.05
N SER A 3 -7.95 9.28 4.68
CA SER A 3 -7.82 8.87 3.28
C SER A 3 -9.22 8.63 2.70
N ALA A 4 -9.64 9.47 1.76
CA ALA A 4 -10.93 9.36 1.12
C ALA A 4 -10.89 8.32 -0.01
N LEU A 5 -11.92 7.46 -0.06
CA LEU A 5 -12.21 6.55 -1.16
C LEU A 5 -13.23 7.20 -2.09
N ALA A 6 -12.95 7.22 -3.39
CA ALA A 6 -13.92 7.61 -4.41
C ALA A 6 -14.40 6.37 -5.18
N SER A 7 -15.70 6.31 -5.46
CA SER A 7 -16.24 5.39 -6.46
C SER A 7 -15.97 5.94 -7.85
N VAL A 8 -15.49 5.10 -8.75
CA VAL A 8 -15.16 5.48 -10.13
C VAL A 8 -15.81 4.52 -11.12
N ALA A 9 -16.26 5.04 -12.25
CA ALA A 9 -16.80 4.20 -13.32
C ALA A 9 -15.69 3.67 -14.22
N ILE A 10 -15.82 2.43 -14.68
CA ILE A 10 -15.00 1.84 -15.75
C ILE A 10 -15.89 1.24 -16.85
N PRO A 11 -15.42 1.20 -18.10
CA PRO A 11 -16.23 0.69 -19.22
C PRO A 11 -16.70 -0.76 -19.06
N GLN A 12 -15.97 -1.58 -18.31
CA GLN A 12 -16.25 -3.01 -18.14
C GLN A 12 -17.29 -3.31 -17.06
N GLN A 13 -17.69 -2.32 -16.24
CA GLN A 13 -18.73 -2.53 -15.23
C GLN A 13 -20.07 -2.81 -15.90
N LYS A 14 -20.79 -3.78 -15.36
CA LYS A 14 -22.17 -4.07 -15.76
C LYS A 14 -23.13 -3.43 -14.78
N LEU A 15 -24.35 -3.17 -15.25
CA LEU A 15 -25.45 -2.69 -14.41
C LEU A 15 -26.42 -3.83 -14.17
N TYR A 16 -26.71 -4.14 -12.92
CA TYR A 16 -27.72 -5.12 -12.51
C TYR A 16 -28.67 -4.43 -11.54
N ASP A 17 -29.95 -4.33 -11.89
CA ASP A 17 -30.98 -3.64 -11.08
C ASP A 17 -30.56 -2.22 -10.63
N GLY A 18 -29.88 -1.48 -11.51
CA GLY A 18 -29.37 -0.14 -11.21
C GLY A 18 -28.06 -0.10 -10.41
N VAL A 19 -27.55 -1.25 -9.97
CA VAL A 19 -26.29 -1.37 -9.22
C VAL A 19 -25.14 -1.71 -10.17
N GLN A 20 -24.05 -0.95 -10.09
CA GLN A 20 -22.83 -1.27 -10.84
C GLN A 20 -22.11 -2.48 -10.23
N PHE A 21 -21.70 -3.42 -11.08
CA PHE A 21 -20.94 -4.60 -10.70
C PHE A 21 -19.62 -4.72 -11.47
N PRO A 22 -18.48 -4.91 -10.77
CA PRO A 22 -18.29 -4.63 -9.33
C PRO A 22 -18.35 -3.12 -9.08
N VAL A 23 -18.52 -2.67 -7.83
CA VAL A 23 -18.19 -1.27 -7.49
C VAL A 23 -16.69 -1.09 -7.56
N VAL A 24 -16.19 -0.06 -8.25
CA VAL A 24 -14.76 0.22 -8.35
C VAL A 24 -14.41 1.42 -7.49
N ILE A 25 -13.40 1.26 -6.63
CA ILE A 25 -12.91 2.33 -5.75
C ILE A 25 -11.48 2.70 -6.08
N SER A 26 -11.16 3.99 -5.96
CA SER A 26 -9.82 4.54 -6.13
C SER A 26 -9.43 5.46 -4.97
N PRO A 27 -8.13 5.59 -4.66
CA PRO A 27 -7.67 6.59 -3.71
C PRO A 27 -7.92 7.99 -4.26
N THR A 28 -8.50 8.88 -3.44
CA THR A 28 -8.62 10.29 -3.79
C THR A 28 -7.32 11.00 -3.43
N PRO A 29 -6.57 11.60 -4.39
CA PRO A 29 -5.41 12.40 -4.07
C PRO A 29 -5.86 13.60 -3.24
N THR A 30 -5.33 13.72 -2.02
CA THR A 30 -5.61 14.88 -1.17
C THR A 30 -4.48 15.91 -1.39
N PRO A 31 -4.78 17.21 -1.51
CA PRO A 31 -3.76 18.24 -1.76
C PRO A 31 -2.59 18.23 -0.75
N ALA A 32 -2.85 17.76 0.47
CA ALA A 32 -1.87 17.65 1.55
C ALA A 32 -0.98 16.39 1.47
N ALA A 33 -1.29 15.43 0.60
CA ALA A 33 -0.59 14.15 0.51
C ALA A 33 -0.21 13.86 -0.94
N ALA A 34 1.05 14.16 -1.29
CA ALA A 34 1.65 13.78 -2.57
C ALA A 34 1.79 12.25 -2.74
N ALA A 35 1.56 11.48 -1.68
CA ALA A 35 1.67 10.02 -1.66
C ALA A 35 0.30 9.35 -1.74
N ILE A 36 0.19 8.34 -2.60
CA ILE A 36 -0.99 7.46 -2.65
C ILE A 36 -1.13 6.75 -1.29
N PRO A 37 -2.30 6.82 -0.64
CA PRO A 37 -2.49 6.22 0.69
C PRO A 37 -2.37 4.70 0.64
N SER A 38 -1.94 4.10 1.75
CA SER A 38 -1.87 2.64 1.82
C SER A 38 -3.27 2.03 1.78
N LEU A 39 -3.43 0.94 1.03
CA LEU A 39 -4.70 0.24 0.90
C LEU A 39 -5.24 -0.16 2.27
N THR A 40 -4.40 -0.73 3.14
CA THR A 40 -4.80 -1.21 4.46
C THR A 40 -5.36 -0.10 5.35
N LYS A 41 -4.70 1.07 5.42
CA LYS A 41 -5.19 2.20 6.23
C LYS A 41 -6.50 2.75 5.68
N THR A 42 -6.61 2.81 4.36
CA THR A 42 -7.80 3.32 3.68
C THR A 42 -8.99 2.39 3.86
N ILE A 43 -8.78 1.06 3.79
CA ILE A 43 -9.80 0.05 4.09
C ILE A 43 -10.27 0.16 5.56
N GLN A 44 -9.32 0.32 6.49
CA GLN A 44 -9.66 0.47 7.92
C GLN A 44 -10.51 1.71 8.17
N ALA A 45 -10.13 2.85 7.59
CA ALA A 45 -10.87 4.11 7.72
C ALA A 45 -12.26 4.06 7.04
N GLY A 46 -12.36 3.38 5.89
CA GLY A 46 -13.56 3.30 5.07
C GLY A 46 -14.44 2.05 5.30
N LYS A 47 -14.25 1.32 6.40
CA LYS A 47 -14.86 -0.01 6.62
C LYS A 47 -16.38 -0.03 6.42
N HIS A 48 -17.10 0.96 6.96
CA HIS A 48 -18.56 1.02 6.87
C HIS A 48 -19.05 1.19 5.42
N TYR A 49 -18.38 2.01 4.62
CA TYR A 49 -18.68 2.21 3.21
C TYR A 49 -18.39 0.95 2.39
N LEU A 50 -17.24 0.31 2.62
CA LEU A 50 -16.88 -0.94 1.98
C LEU A 50 -17.90 -2.05 2.25
N GLN A 51 -18.39 -2.15 3.49
CA GLN A 51 -19.44 -3.11 3.84
C GLN A 51 -20.76 -2.81 3.12
N ALA A 52 -21.13 -1.52 3.00
CA ALA A 52 -22.34 -1.15 2.26
C ALA A 52 -22.21 -1.51 0.76
N TRP A 53 -21.09 -1.19 0.13
CA TRP A 53 -20.84 -1.54 -1.27
C TRP A 53 -20.77 -3.04 -1.50
N LEU A 54 -20.15 -3.81 -0.59
CA LEU A 54 -20.14 -5.27 -0.67
C LEU A 54 -21.54 -5.87 -0.53
N ARG A 55 -22.37 -5.36 0.38
CA ARG A 55 -23.76 -5.82 0.52
C ARG A 55 -24.61 -5.54 -0.72
N GLN A 56 -24.39 -4.39 -1.37
CA GLN A 56 -25.19 -3.96 -2.52
C GLN A 56 -24.70 -4.56 -3.84
N SER A 57 -23.40 -4.52 -4.11
CA SER A 57 -22.80 -4.92 -5.39
C SER A 57 -22.31 -6.37 -5.36
N GLY A 58 -22.02 -6.95 -4.21
CA GLY A 58 -21.44 -8.30 -4.09
C GLY A 58 -19.93 -8.36 -4.30
N ALA A 59 -19.32 -7.39 -5.00
CA ALA A 59 -17.88 -7.27 -5.14
C ALA A 59 -17.40 -5.82 -5.21
N VAL A 60 -16.18 -5.56 -4.72
CA VAL A 60 -15.51 -4.25 -4.79
C VAL A 60 -14.12 -4.43 -5.39
N LEU A 61 -13.83 -3.70 -6.48
CA LEU A 61 -12.53 -3.64 -7.12
C LEU A 61 -11.73 -2.45 -6.59
N CYS A 62 -10.60 -2.69 -5.94
CA CYS A 62 -9.69 -1.64 -5.46
C CYS A 62 -8.65 -1.30 -6.54
N ARG A 63 -8.76 -0.15 -7.20
CA ARG A 63 -7.87 0.28 -8.29
C ARG A 63 -6.99 1.45 -7.84
N GLY A 64 -5.75 1.50 -8.35
CA GLY A 64 -4.83 2.63 -8.13
C GLY A 64 -4.10 2.62 -6.79
N PHE A 65 -4.15 1.52 -6.04
CA PHE A 65 -3.39 1.35 -4.80
C PHE A 65 -2.02 0.70 -5.08
N PRO A 66 -0.95 1.12 -4.38
CA PRO A 66 0.34 0.45 -4.44
C PRO A 66 0.26 -0.87 -3.66
N VAL A 67 -0.06 -1.95 -4.36
CA VAL A 67 -0.06 -3.32 -3.81
C VAL A 67 1.14 -4.06 -4.39
N CYS A 68 2.24 -4.13 -3.65
CA CYS A 68 3.39 -4.94 -4.06
C CYS A 68 3.09 -6.41 -3.77
N SER A 69 3.33 -7.29 -4.75
CA SER A 69 3.30 -8.74 -4.55
C SER A 69 4.36 -9.14 -3.53
N LEU A 70 3.97 -9.96 -2.55
CA LEU A 70 4.90 -10.52 -1.59
C LEU A 70 5.80 -11.55 -2.32
N GLY A 71 6.97 -11.12 -2.78
CA GLY A 71 7.89 -11.99 -3.50
C GLY A 71 9.22 -11.31 -3.83
N LEU A 72 10.29 -11.75 -3.16
CA LEU A 72 11.67 -11.23 -3.20
C LEU A 72 11.91 -9.86 -2.54
N GLN A 73 11.71 -9.82 -1.22
CA GLN A 73 12.80 -9.24 -0.43
C GLN A 73 13.95 -10.24 -0.52
N ARG A 74 14.90 -10.07 -1.46
CA ARG A 74 16.19 -10.78 -1.38
C ARG A 74 16.74 -10.42 0.00
N ARG A 75 16.64 -11.33 0.96
CA ARG A 75 17.49 -11.28 2.14
C ARG A 75 18.91 -11.40 1.57
N SER A 76 19.61 -10.29 1.46
CA SER A 76 21.05 -10.30 1.23
C SER A 76 21.66 -11.18 2.32
N PRO A 77 22.26 -12.33 2.00
CA PRO A 77 22.98 -13.10 2.99
C PRO A 77 24.27 -12.34 3.28
N GLY A 78 24.42 -11.91 4.54
CA GLY A 78 25.72 -11.69 5.18
C GLY A 78 26.73 -10.80 4.47
N LEU A 79 26.82 -9.54 4.89
CA LEU A 79 28.11 -8.85 4.93
C LEU A 79 28.25 -8.09 6.25
N ARG A 80 28.37 -8.85 7.36
CA ARG A 80 29.08 -8.36 8.53
C ARG A 80 30.56 -8.55 8.28
N LEU A 81 31.17 -7.67 7.46
CA LEU A 81 32.62 -7.52 7.49
C LEU A 81 32.97 -6.79 8.80
N ARG A 82 33.24 -7.55 9.85
CA ARG A 82 34.00 -7.02 10.99
C ARG A 82 35.41 -6.75 10.49
N ARG A 83 35.68 -5.49 10.13
CA ARG A 83 37.04 -5.01 9.95
C ARG A 83 37.65 -4.88 11.36
N ALA A 84 38.38 -5.90 11.79
CA ALA A 84 39.32 -5.78 12.88
C ALA A 84 40.43 -4.83 12.40
N ALA A 85 40.41 -3.60 12.90
CA ALA A 85 41.55 -2.70 12.75
C ALA A 85 42.67 -3.24 13.64
N LEU A 86 43.67 -3.87 13.02
CA LEU A 86 45.00 -4.04 13.60
C LEU A 86 45.56 -2.65 13.88
N GLN A 87 45.39 -2.16 15.11
CA GLN A 87 46.21 -1.06 15.63
C GLN A 87 47.59 -1.63 15.94
N LEU A 88 48.45 -1.72 14.92
CA LEU A 88 49.89 -1.60 15.14
C LEU A 88 50.18 -0.12 15.37
N GLY A 89 50.30 0.25 16.65
CA GLY A 89 50.65 1.60 17.08
C GLY A 89 51.70 1.51 18.19
N THR A 90 52.95 1.35 17.75
CA THR A 90 54.21 1.76 18.40
C THR A 90 54.14 2.27 19.84
N ALA A 91 54.71 1.51 20.77
CA ALA A 91 55.17 2.01 22.06
C ALA A 91 56.48 2.82 21.86
N PRO A 92 56.63 4.02 22.45
CA PRO A 92 57.93 4.65 22.55
C PRO A 92 58.75 3.99 23.67
N ARG A 93 59.97 3.56 23.32
CA ARG A 93 61.06 3.32 24.26
C ARG A 93 61.82 4.64 24.45
N THR A 94 62.36 4.77 25.67
CA THR A 94 63.21 5.81 26.28
C THR A 94 62.53 7.09 26.71
#